data_AF-A0AA43F8R7-F1
#
_entry.id   AF-A0AA43F8R7-F1
#
_cell.length_a   1.000
_cell.length_b   1.000
_cell.length_c   1.000
_cell.angle_alpha   90.00
_cell.angle_beta   90.00
_cell.angle_gamma   90.00
#
_symmetry.space_group_name_H-M   'P 1'
#
loop_
_entity.id
_entity.type
_entity.pdbx_description
1 polymer ?
#
loop_
_entity_poly.entity_id
_entity_poly.type
_entity_poly.pdbx_seq_one_letter_code
_entity_poly.pdbx_strand_id
1 'polypeptide(L)'
;MNLKVEEQRTEPRIAVQFQALVSGSVESEGMGTILNLSRNGCCLESQLLMLPGLSLELRIAVPGLEWALMIDGADVQWADEDRAGLTFVRMRETERQRLSDVITTWLARKPEDGGEEQAELMPFDFQGLEAALSKDPELAIRKGMAWFAQDRAEFPFRGGSLLRRAFPTCTPEFAAALGEFVKAGGDTEAEFSLALLQNYLGSTSTDGVLKELVSRFSHDARKMDGVRSSINSTGLVSVYGEFGLAEAWQVKKESLARWLTDERQAVKAFADQHIAELDRMIVAERRRVEVERELRERSRHEDESGHDHGYRAKPF
;
A
#
# COMPACT_ATOMS: atom_id res chain seq x y z
N MET A 1 39.61 16.86 13.43
CA MET A 1 39.51 15.54 14.09
C MET A 1 38.42 14.77 13.37
N ASN A 2 38.78 13.77 12.56
CA ASN A 2 37.81 12.91 11.88
C ASN A 2 37.23 11.91 12.88
N LEU A 3 36.01 12.15 13.33
CA LEU A 3 35.20 11.09 13.94
C LEU A 3 34.69 10.21 12.80
N LYS A 4 35.44 9.15 12.51
CA LYS A 4 34.92 7.99 11.80
C LYS A 4 33.77 7.46 12.66
N VAL A 5 32.53 7.76 12.28
CA VAL A 5 31.36 7.06 12.83
C VAL A 5 31.53 5.62 12.38
N GLU A 6 31.90 4.74 13.31
CA GLU A 6 31.99 3.32 13.05
C GLU A 6 30.61 2.81 12.63
N GLU A 7 30.57 2.20 11.45
CA GLU A 7 29.37 1.58 10.94
C GLU A 7 29.11 0.28 11.70
N GLN A 8 28.47 0.38 12.86
CA GLN A 8 27.97 -0.77 13.61
C GLN A 8 26.69 -1.30 12.94
N ARG A 9 26.86 -1.88 11.75
CA ARG A 9 25.76 -2.58 11.06
C ARG A 9 25.55 -3.94 11.73
N THR A 10 24.38 -4.14 12.32
CA THR A 10 24.03 -5.37 13.07
C THR A 10 23.36 -6.45 12.24
N GLU A 11 22.84 -6.13 11.04
CA GLU A 11 22.12 -7.09 10.19
C GLU A 11 22.56 -7.07 8.71
N PRO A 12 22.57 -8.24 8.04
CA PRO A 12 22.82 -8.32 6.60
C PRO A 12 21.70 -7.65 5.81
N ARG A 13 22.08 -6.90 4.76
CA ARG A 13 21.14 -6.27 3.82
C ARG A 13 21.29 -6.88 2.44
N ILE A 14 20.17 -7.15 1.79
CA ILE A 14 20.13 -7.56 0.39
C ILE A 14 19.98 -6.31 -0.49
N ALA A 15 20.75 -6.23 -1.57
CA ALA A 15 20.58 -5.20 -2.59
C ALA A 15 19.37 -5.58 -3.47
N VAL A 16 18.44 -4.66 -3.65
CA VAL A 16 17.17 -4.89 -4.36
C VAL A 16 16.75 -3.64 -5.11
N GLN A 17 15.77 -3.77 -6.01
CA GLN A 17 15.08 -2.64 -6.64
C GLN A 17 13.58 -2.92 -6.62
N PHE A 18 12.95 -2.67 -5.46
CA PHE A 18 11.52 -2.92 -5.28
C PHE A 18 10.75 -1.62 -5.27
N GLN A 19 9.62 -1.58 -5.97
CA GLN A 19 8.74 -0.41 -5.94
C GLN A 19 8.02 -0.36 -4.59
N ALA A 20 7.89 0.83 -4.02
CA ALA A 20 7.20 1.05 -2.77
C ALA A 20 6.22 2.21 -2.87
N LEU A 21 5.03 2.02 -2.30
CA LEU A 21 4.15 3.12 -1.92
C LEU A 21 4.51 3.53 -0.49
N VAL A 22 4.68 4.82 -0.29
CA VAL A 22 5.02 5.46 0.98
C VAL A 22 3.82 6.30 1.40
N SER A 23 3.42 6.20 2.67
CA SER A 23 2.34 7.00 3.26
C SER A 23 2.71 7.45 4.67
N GLY A 24 2.12 8.53 5.19
CA GLY A 24 2.52 9.07 6.49
C GLY A 24 1.51 10.04 7.12
N SER A 25 1.60 10.20 8.44
CA SER A 25 0.50 10.71 9.27
C SER A 25 0.20 12.20 9.19
N VAL A 26 0.88 13.01 8.37
CA VAL A 26 0.41 14.39 8.14
C VAL A 26 0.56 14.91 6.71
N GLU A 27 1.64 14.69 5.94
CA GLU A 27 1.83 15.47 4.69
C GLU A 27 2.51 14.76 3.49
N SER A 28 2.69 13.44 3.50
CA SER A 28 3.46 12.77 2.41
C SER A 28 2.98 11.35 2.11
N GLU A 29 2.20 11.22 1.04
CA GLU A 29 2.04 9.95 0.30
C GLU A 29 2.77 10.06 -1.04
N GLY A 30 3.42 9.00 -1.50
CA GLY A 30 4.12 9.01 -2.77
C GLY A 30 4.85 7.72 -3.07
N MET A 31 5.51 7.66 -4.22
CA MET A 31 6.20 6.46 -4.69
C MET A 31 7.71 6.54 -4.39
N GLY A 32 8.34 5.38 -4.24
CA GLY A 32 9.78 5.29 -4.15
C GLY A 32 10.30 3.89 -4.49
N THR A 33 11.62 3.76 -4.53
CA THR A 33 12.31 2.51 -4.82
C THR A 33 13.13 2.07 -3.61
N ILE A 34 12.92 0.85 -3.14
CA ILE A 34 13.77 0.23 -2.13
C ILE A 34 15.04 -0.25 -2.79
N LEU A 35 16.18 0.30 -2.37
CA LEU A 35 17.52 0.00 -2.89
C LEU A 35 18.22 -1.12 -2.12
N ASN A 36 17.91 -1.23 -0.83
CA ASN A 36 18.35 -2.35 -0.01
C ASN A 36 17.33 -2.64 1.09
N LEU A 37 17.29 -3.89 1.53
CA LEU A 37 16.32 -4.40 2.49
C LEU A 37 17.01 -5.30 3.52
N SER A 38 16.66 -5.13 4.79
CA SER A 38 17.07 -5.99 5.91
C SER A 38 15.84 -6.35 6.74
N ARG A 39 15.99 -7.19 7.78
CA ARG A 39 14.87 -7.61 8.62
C ARG A 39 14.28 -6.43 9.39
N ASN A 40 15.12 -5.45 9.73
CA ASN A 40 14.75 -4.30 10.54
C ASN A 40 14.72 -2.96 9.80
N GLY A 41 14.97 -2.91 8.49
CA GLY A 41 14.95 -1.64 7.78
C GLY A 41 15.21 -1.72 6.29
N CYS A 42 15.20 -0.57 5.64
CA CYS A 42 15.49 -0.44 4.23
C CYS A 42 16.13 0.91 3.89
N CYS A 43 16.67 1.01 2.67
CA CYS A 43 16.99 2.29 2.05
C CYS A 43 15.95 2.57 0.98
N LEU A 44 15.28 3.71 1.10
CA LEU A 44 14.26 4.19 0.17
C LEU A 44 14.84 5.33 -0.64
N GLU A 45 14.70 5.26 -1.95
CA GLU A 45 14.91 6.38 -2.88
C GLU A 45 13.54 6.95 -3.29
N SER A 46 13.32 8.24 -3.09
CA SER A 46 12.05 8.90 -3.39
C SER A 46 12.25 10.41 -3.53
N GLN A 47 11.41 11.06 -4.33
CA GLN A 47 11.38 12.52 -4.46
C GLN A 47 10.62 13.20 -3.30
N LEU A 48 10.02 12.39 -2.39
CA LEU A 48 9.37 12.88 -1.19
C LEU A 48 10.39 13.52 -0.24
N LEU A 49 10.03 14.68 0.31
CA LEU A 49 10.82 15.33 1.35
C LEU A 49 10.73 14.52 2.65
N MET A 50 11.84 13.90 3.04
CA MET A 50 11.92 13.08 4.25
C MET A 50 12.74 13.76 5.33
N LEU A 51 12.20 13.83 6.55
CA LEU A 51 12.89 14.39 7.71
C LEU A 51 13.17 13.27 8.74
N PRO A 52 14.37 13.22 9.32
CA PRO A 52 14.66 12.30 10.42
C PRO A 52 13.65 12.40 11.56
N GLY A 53 13.22 11.24 12.07
CA GLY A 53 12.19 11.12 13.12
C GLY A 53 10.74 11.06 12.61
N LEU A 54 10.48 11.27 11.31
CA LEU A 54 9.17 10.96 10.73
C LEU A 54 8.93 9.45 10.71
N SER A 55 7.69 9.04 10.97
CA SER A 55 7.26 7.65 10.87
C SER A 55 6.39 7.47 9.62
N LEU A 56 6.78 6.51 8.78
CA LEU A 56 6.17 6.22 7.48
C LEU A 56 5.52 4.84 7.49
N GLU A 57 4.46 4.67 6.73
CA GLU A 57 3.92 3.38 6.34
C GLU A 57 4.41 3.03 4.93
N LEU A 58 4.81 1.78 4.71
CA LEU A 58 5.34 1.32 3.42
C LEU A 58 4.54 0.13 2.89
N ARG A 59 4.27 0.13 1.58
CA ARG A 59 3.83 -1.05 0.83
C ARG A 59 4.88 -1.39 -0.21
N ILE A 60 5.68 -2.42 0.02
CA ILE A 60 6.82 -2.78 -0.83
C ILE A 60 6.43 -3.93 -1.77
N ALA A 61 6.38 -3.68 -3.08
CA ALA A 61 6.13 -4.69 -4.09
C ALA A 61 7.38 -5.55 -4.34
N VAL A 62 7.38 -6.78 -3.81
CA VAL A 62 8.48 -7.73 -3.96
C VAL A 62 8.20 -8.71 -5.12
N PRO A 63 9.11 -8.86 -6.09
CA PRO A 63 8.95 -9.85 -7.16
C PRO A 63 8.79 -11.27 -6.62
N GLY A 64 7.79 -11.99 -7.13
CA GLY A 64 7.46 -13.34 -6.67
C GLY A 64 6.57 -13.39 -5.43
N LEU A 65 6.29 -12.26 -4.77
CA LEU A 65 5.21 -12.15 -3.80
C LEU A 65 3.94 -11.62 -4.47
N GLU A 66 2.82 -12.25 -4.17
CA GLU A 66 1.52 -11.85 -4.74
C GLU A 66 0.97 -10.54 -4.14
N TRP A 67 1.45 -10.15 -2.97
CA TRP A 67 1.05 -8.91 -2.28
C TRP A 67 2.27 -8.15 -1.81
N ALA A 68 2.13 -6.82 -1.73
CA ALA A 68 3.15 -5.99 -1.13
C ALA A 68 3.46 -6.44 0.30
N LEU A 69 4.73 -6.30 0.70
CA LEU A 69 5.13 -6.36 2.09
C LEU A 69 4.65 -5.09 2.79
N MET A 70 3.97 -5.25 3.93
CA MET A 70 3.31 -4.17 4.64
C MET A 70 4.10 -3.77 5.87
N ILE A 71 4.54 -2.51 5.90
CA ILE A 71 5.22 -1.92 7.06
C ILE A 71 4.32 -0.84 7.64
N ASP A 72 3.75 -1.11 8.81
CA ASP A 72 2.80 -0.22 9.50
C ASP A 72 3.49 0.96 10.22
N GLY A 73 4.83 1.00 10.23
CA GLY A 73 5.61 2.09 10.81
C GLY A 73 7.12 1.89 10.61
N ALA A 74 7.72 2.83 9.92
CA ALA A 74 9.13 2.88 9.59
C ALA A 74 9.67 4.29 9.88
N ASP A 75 10.57 4.40 10.85
CA ASP A 75 11.11 5.68 11.28
C ASP A 75 12.32 6.06 10.44
N VAL A 76 12.30 7.28 9.90
CA VAL A 76 13.41 7.88 9.15
C VAL A 76 14.58 8.10 10.11
N GLN A 77 15.68 7.37 9.91
CA GLN A 77 16.90 7.49 10.71
C GLN A 77 17.82 8.58 10.18
N TRP A 78 17.89 8.70 8.86
CA TRP A 78 18.62 9.72 8.14
C TRP A 78 17.92 9.96 6.79
N ALA A 79 18.09 11.17 6.28
CA ALA A 79 17.66 11.54 4.94
C ALA A 79 18.79 12.31 4.26
N ASP A 80 18.96 12.05 2.98
CA ASP A 80 19.80 12.72 2.00
C ASP A 80 18.91 13.12 0.81
N GLU A 81 19.42 13.89 -0.16
CA GLU A 81 18.65 14.55 -1.23
C GLU A 81 17.41 13.77 -1.73
N ASP A 82 17.60 12.53 -2.19
CA ASP A 82 16.54 11.65 -2.68
C ASP A 82 16.46 10.32 -1.92
N ARG A 83 17.17 10.17 -0.81
CA ARG A 83 17.34 8.89 -0.12
C ARG A 83 17.09 8.99 1.36
N ALA A 84 16.44 7.96 1.92
CA ALA A 84 16.29 7.83 3.36
C ALA A 84 16.60 6.42 3.84
N GLY A 85 17.26 6.35 4.99
CA GLY A 85 17.40 5.12 5.76
C GLY A 85 16.23 4.97 6.72
N LEU A 86 15.46 3.90 6.58
CA LEU A 86 14.28 3.64 7.39
C LEU A 86 14.52 2.46 8.34
N THR A 87 14.04 2.57 9.58
CA THR A 87 14.00 1.46 10.54
C THR A 87 12.57 1.04 10.82
N PHE A 88 12.28 -0.24 10.67
CA PHE A 88 10.95 -0.81 10.89
C PHE A 88 10.66 -0.90 12.38
N VAL A 89 9.82 0.01 12.88
CA VAL A 89 9.43 0.08 14.29
C VAL A 89 8.10 -0.62 14.55
N ARG A 90 7.23 -0.69 13.55
CA ARG A 90 5.92 -1.34 13.65
C ARG A 90 5.66 -2.19 12.41
N MET A 91 5.58 -3.49 12.63
CA MET A 91 5.31 -4.50 11.60
C MET A 91 4.65 -5.70 12.26
N ARG A 92 3.61 -6.24 11.61
CA ARG A 92 2.91 -7.46 12.04
C ARG A 92 3.84 -8.67 11.96
N GLU A 93 3.60 -9.67 12.80
CA GLU A 93 4.50 -10.82 12.89
C GLU A 93 4.56 -11.63 11.59
N THR A 94 3.48 -11.72 10.84
CA THR A 94 3.51 -12.40 9.53
C THR A 94 4.24 -11.63 8.47
N GLU A 95 4.14 -10.30 8.46
CA GLU A 95 4.95 -9.46 7.57
C GLU A 95 6.43 -9.58 7.94
N ARG A 96 6.77 -9.71 9.23
CA ARG A 96 8.14 -10.04 9.68
C ARG A 96 8.59 -11.40 9.15
N GLN A 97 7.71 -12.41 9.18
CA GLN A 97 8.01 -13.72 8.63
C GLN A 97 8.16 -13.68 7.10
N ARG A 98 7.26 -13.01 6.38
CA ARG A 98 7.35 -12.81 4.92
C ARG A 98 8.64 -12.09 4.53
N LEU A 99 9.01 -11.05 5.26
CA LEU A 99 10.28 -10.33 5.09
C LEU A 99 11.48 -11.24 5.34
N SER A 100 11.43 -12.03 6.42
CA SER A 100 12.45 -13.03 6.75
C SER A 100 12.63 -14.03 5.61
N ASP A 101 11.55 -14.51 5.02
CA ASP A 101 11.56 -15.49 3.93
C ASP A 101 12.11 -14.86 2.64
N VAL A 102 11.71 -13.62 2.33
CA VAL A 102 12.28 -12.84 1.21
C VAL A 102 13.79 -12.69 1.36
N ILE A 103 14.25 -12.27 2.54
CA ILE A 103 15.68 -12.06 2.80
C ILE A 103 16.45 -13.37 2.70
N THR A 104 15.91 -14.44 3.29
CA THR A 104 16.55 -15.77 3.24
C THR A 104 16.64 -16.29 1.82
N THR A 105 15.57 -16.15 1.04
CA THR A 105 15.51 -16.55 -0.37
C THR A 105 16.50 -15.76 -1.22
N TRP A 106 16.59 -14.45 -1.00
CA TRP A 106 17.54 -13.58 -1.71
C TRP A 106 19.00 -13.86 -1.33
N LEU A 107 19.30 -14.09 -0.05
CA LEU A 107 20.66 -14.44 0.40
C LEU A 107 21.11 -15.83 -0.06
N ALA A 108 20.18 -16.75 -0.33
CA ALA A 108 20.48 -18.07 -0.87
C ALA A 108 20.86 -18.05 -2.36
N ARG A 109 20.60 -16.96 -3.09
CA ARG A 109 21.04 -16.79 -4.48
C ARG A 109 22.54 -16.48 -4.48
N LYS A 110 23.37 -17.43 -4.93
CA LYS A 110 24.80 -17.17 -5.16
C LYS A 110 24.97 -16.11 -6.27
N PRO A 111 25.99 -15.24 -6.19
CA PRO A 111 26.40 -14.45 -7.34
C PRO A 111 27.06 -15.43 -8.32
N GLU A 112 26.30 -15.93 -9.28
CA GLU A 112 26.89 -16.56 -10.47
C GLU A 112 27.50 -15.45 -11.32
N ASP A 113 28.71 -15.73 -11.78
CA ASP A 113 29.59 -14.88 -12.57
C ASP A 113 28.86 -14.27 -13.78
N GLY A 114 29.28 -13.07 -14.18
CA GLY A 114 28.56 -12.20 -15.12
C GLY A 114 27.89 -12.90 -16.31
N GLY A 115 26.56 -12.82 -16.34
CA GLY A 115 25.73 -13.22 -17.48
C GLY A 115 24.29 -12.79 -17.24
N GLU A 116 23.76 -11.96 -18.13
CA GLU A 116 22.37 -11.53 -18.16
C GLU A 116 21.44 -12.74 -18.40
N GLU A 117 21.06 -13.47 -17.35
CA GLU A 117 19.93 -14.40 -17.43
C GLU A 117 19.02 -14.19 -16.23
N GLN A 118 17.89 -13.54 -16.51
CA GLN A 118 16.75 -13.39 -15.63
C GLN A 118 16.25 -14.78 -15.24
N ALA A 119 16.71 -15.29 -14.11
CA ALA A 119 16.25 -16.55 -13.55
C ALA A 119 14.75 -16.42 -13.22
N GLU A 120 13.92 -17.01 -14.07
CA GLU A 120 12.48 -17.19 -13.88
C GLU A 120 12.22 -17.85 -12.51
N LEU A 121 11.54 -17.09 -11.66
CA LEU A 121 11.18 -17.45 -10.31
C LEU A 121 9.91 -18.32 -10.33
N MET A 122 10.02 -19.60 -10.01
CA MET A 122 8.85 -20.44 -9.75
C MET A 122 8.22 -20.08 -8.39
N PRO A 123 6.96 -19.57 -8.35
CA PRO A 123 6.26 -19.29 -7.09
C PRO A 123 5.69 -20.58 -6.48
N PHE A 124 5.79 -20.71 -5.16
CA PHE A 124 5.04 -21.74 -4.42
C PHE A 124 3.56 -21.31 -4.35
N ASP A 125 2.77 -21.75 -5.33
CA ASP A 125 1.31 -21.60 -5.30
C ASP A 125 0.68 -22.68 -4.41
N PHE A 126 -0.30 -22.30 -3.59
CA PHE A 126 -1.29 -23.23 -3.03
C PHE A 126 -2.23 -23.70 -4.16
N GLN A 127 -1.72 -24.45 -5.14
CA GLN A 127 -2.48 -24.79 -6.35
C GLN A 127 -3.73 -25.61 -6.01
N GLY A 128 -4.91 -25.06 -6.31
CA GLY A 128 -6.17 -25.80 -6.44
C GLY A 128 -7.24 -25.51 -5.36
N LEU A 129 -6.89 -24.93 -4.22
CA LEU A 129 -7.90 -24.60 -3.20
C LEU A 129 -8.78 -23.43 -3.66
N GLU A 130 -8.18 -22.44 -4.31
CA GLU A 130 -8.87 -21.34 -4.97
C GLU A 130 -9.87 -21.84 -6.02
N ALA A 131 -9.49 -22.86 -6.81
CA ALA A 131 -10.36 -23.45 -7.84
C ALA A 131 -11.51 -24.27 -7.24
N ALA A 132 -11.35 -24.80 -6.04
CA ALA A 132 -12.44 -25.46 -5.31
C ALA A 132 -13.39 -24.44 -4.68
N LEU A 133 -12.85 -23.38 -4.07
CA LEU A 133 -13.64 -22.32 -3.44
C LEU A 133 -14.40 -21.48 -4.45
N SER A 134 -13.84 -21.21 -5.63
CA SER A 134 -14.46 -20.38 -6.67
C SER A 134 -15.81 -20.90 -7.16
N LYS A 135 -16.11 -22.19 -6.94
CA LYS A 135 -17.36 -22.84 -7.34
C LYS A 135 -18.51 -22.58 -6.38
N ASP A 136 -18.24 -22.18 -5.15
CA ASP A 136 -19.24 -22.01 -4.10
C ASP A 136 -18.91 -20.78 -3.22
N PRO A 137 -19.43 -19.60 -3.60
CA PRO A 137 -19.28 -18.35 -2.84
C PRO A 137 -19.67 -18.46 -1.37
N GLU A 138 -20.76 -19.16 -1.05
CA GLU A 138 -21.27 -19.28 0.33
C GLU A 138 -20.35 -20.14 1.19
N LEU A 139 -19.88 -21.27 0.64
CA LEU A 139 -18.85 -22.08 1.29
C LEU A 139 -17.58 -21.27 1.53
N ALA A 140 -17.16 -20.48 0.54
CA ALA A 140 -15.96 -19.67 0.65
C ALA A 140 -16.08 -18.58 1.73
N ILE A 141 -17.21 -17.87 1.80
CA ILE A 141 -17.51 -16.90 2.87
C ILE A 141 -17.48 -17.60 4.23
N ARG A 142 -18.15 -18.74 4.37
CA ARG A 142 -18.19 -19.51 5.62
C ARG A 142 -16.81 -19.98 6.07
N LYS A 143 -15.97 -20.45 5.15
CA LYS A 143 -14.57 -20.82 5.45
C LYS A 143 -13.72 -19.60 5.81
N GLY A 144 -13.90 -18.51 5.06
CA GLY A 144 -13.31 -17.21 5.37
C GLY A 144 -13.61 -16.75 6.78
N MET A 145 -14.87 -16.80 7.20
CA MET A 145 -15.30 -16.47 8.55
C MET A 145 -14.63 -17.34 9.61
N ALA A 146 -14.51 -18.64 9.37
CA ALA A 146 -13.82 -19.53 10.29
C ALA A 146 -12.33 -19.18 10.43
N TRP A 147 -11.67 -18.73 9.36
CA TRP A 147 -10.28 -18.24 9.43
C TRP A 147 -10.18 -16.88 10.12
N PHE A 148 -11.09 -15.96 9.82
CA PHE A 148 -11.15 -14.66 10.47
C PHE A 148 -11.37 -14.75 11.98
N ALA A 149 -12.18 -15.70 12.43
CA ALA A 149 -12.40 -15.96 13.85
C ALA A 149 -11.14 -16.47 14.58
N GLN A 150 -10.21 -17.12 13.86
CA GLN A 150 -8.96 -17.62 14.44
C GLN A 150 -7.94 -16.48 14.60
N ASP A 151 -7.76 -15.68 13.56
CA ASP A 151 -6.84 -14.55 13.59
C ASP A 151 -7.33 -13.41 12.68
N ARG A 152 -7.91 -12.39 13.31
CA ARG A 152 -8.46 -11.21 12.62
C ARG A 152 -7.37 -10.32 12.02
N ALA A 153 -6.20 -10.25 12.65
CA ALA A 153 -5.12 -9.37 12.21
C ALA A 153 -4.42 -9.93 10.96
N GLU A 154 -4.38 -11.26 10.86
CA GLU A 154 -3.75 -11.99 9.77
C GLU A 154 -4.68 -12.37 8.63
N PHE A 155 -5.98 -12.37 8.90
CA PHE A 155 -6.96 -12.71 7.90
C PHE A 155 -6.80 -11.92 6.59
N PRO A 156 -6.61 -10.59 6.56
CA PRO A 156 -6.46 -9.85 5.31
C PRO A 156 -5.35 -10.39 4.40
N PHE A 157 -4.23 -10.84 4.98
CA PHE A 157 -3.05 -11.31 4.24
C PHE A 157 -3.08 -12.80 3.91
N ARG A 158 -3.89 -13.57 4.63
CA ARG A 158 -4.05 -15.02 4.45
C ARG A 158 -5.39 -15.36 3.83
N GLY A 159 -6.43 -15.48 4.66
CA GLY A 159 -7.76 -15.90 4.24
C GLY A 159 -8.39 -14.96 3.22
N GLY A 160 -8.26 -13.65 3.43
CA GLY A 160 -8.77 -12.62 2.51
C GLY A 160 -8.08 -12.67 1.15
N SER A 161 -6.78 -12.93 1.14
CA SER A 161 -6.00 -12.98 -0.09
C SER A 161 -6.26 -14.27 -0.89
N LEU A 162 -6.43 -15.41 -0.22
CA LEU A 162 -6.90 -16.66 -0.86
C LEU A 162 -8.29 -16.49 -1.48
N LEU A 163 -9.22 -15.83 -0.78
CA LEU A 163 -10.56 -15.55 -1.31
C LEU A 163 -10.51 -14.60 -2.50
N ARG A 164 -9.64 -13.59 -2.48
CA ARG A 164 -9.39 -12.72 -3.64
C ARG A 164 -8.86 -13.50 -4.85
N ARG A 165 -8.01 -14.52 -4.65
CA ARG A 165 -7.55 -15.42 -5.71
C ARG A 165 -8.67 -16.31 -6.25
N ALA A 166 -9.53 -16.83 -5.37
CA ALA A 166 -10.69 -17.64 -5.75
C ALA A 166 -11.75 -16.84 -6.52
N PHE A 167 -11.92 -15.56 -6.16
CA PHE A 167 -12.87 -14.64 -6.79
C PHE A 167 -12.15 -13.37 -7.25
N PRO A 168 -11.35 -13.45 -8.34
CA PRO A 168 -10.69 -12.27 -8.89
C PRO A 168 -11.71 -11.19 -9.19
N THR A 169 -11.34 -9.94 -8.95
CA THR A 169 -12.22 -8.77 -9.12
C THR A 169 -13.52 -8.78 -8.33
N CYS A 170 -13.70 -9.66 -7.33
CA CYS A 170 -14.96 -9.83 -6.59
C CYS A 170 -16.11 -10.13 -7.57
N THR A 171 -16.12 -11.35 -8.10
CA THR A 171 -17.12 -11.81 -9.08
C THR A 171 -18.54 -11.47 -8.64
N PRO A 172 -19.47 -11.13 -9.56
CA PRO A 172 -20.83 -10.71 -9.20
C PRO A 172 -21.56 -11.65 -8.22
N GLU A 173 -21.39 -12.96 -8.39
CA GLU A 173 -21.98 -14.00 -7.53
C GLU A 173 -21.43 -13.93 -6.11
N PHE A 174 -20.12 -13.69 -5.97
CA PHE A 174 -19.45 -13.54 -4.68
C PHE A 174 -19.80 -12.21 -4.00
N ALA A 175 -19.87 -11.11 -4.77
CA ALA A 175 -20.31 -9.82 -4.26
C ALA A 175 -21.77 -9.88 -3.77
N ALA A 176 -22.66 -10.55 -4.52
CA ALA A 176 -24.05 -10.75 -4.10
C ALA A 176 -24.15 -11.59 -2.82
N ALA A 177 -23.40 -12.70 -2.74
CA ALA A 177 -23.36 -13.55 -1.55
C ALA A 177 -22.81 -12.80 -0.32
N LEU A 178 -21.76 -11.98 -0.49
CA LEU A 178 -21.25 -11.11 0.57
C LEU A 178 -22.27 -10.04 0.99
N GLY A 179 -23.01 -9.47 0.04
CA GLY A 179 -24.06 -8.50 0.32
C GLY A 179 -25.18 -9.10 1.20
N GLU A 180 -25.69 -10.27 0.82
CA GLU A 180 -26.70 -10.98 1.63
C GLU A 180 -26.14 -11.46 2.98
N PHE A 181 -24.86 -11.88 3.01
CA PHE A 181 -24.17 -12.23 4.24
C PHE A 181 -24.07 -11.03 5.21
N VAL A 182 -23.63 -9.87 4.71
CA VAL A 182 -23.59 -8.63 5.48
C VAL A 182 -25.00 -8.27 5.94
N LYS A 183 -26.02 -8.39 5.10
CA LYS A 183 -27.40 -8.03 5.41
C LYS A 183 -28.03 -8.92 6.49
N ALA A 184 -27.71 -10.20 6.50
CA ALA A 184 -28.19 -11.16 7.49
C ALA A 184 -27.41 -11.13 8.81
N GLY A 185 -26.13 -10.71 8.77
CA GLY A 185 -25.22 -10.73 9.91
C GLY A 185 -25.34 -9.56 10.88
N GLY A 186 -24.32 -9.37 11.71
CA GLY A 186 -24.14 -8.23 12.61
C GLY A 186 -22.72 -7.66 12.52
N ASP A 187 -22.18 -7.27 13.67
CA ASP A 187 -20.89 -6.58 13.74
C ASP A 187 -19.72 -7.43 13.24
N THR A 188 -19.69 -8.72 13.55
CA THR A 188 -18.57 -9.59 13.18
C THR A 188 -18.54 -9.84 11.66
N GLU A 189 -19.70 -10.01 11.05
CA GLU A 189 -19.86 -10.19 9.59
C GLU A 189 -19.47 -8.92 8.83
N ALA A 190 -19.78 -7.76 9.40
CA ALA A 190 -19.37 -6.47 8.85
C ALA A 190 -17.85 -6.28 8.93
N GLU A 191 -17.23 -6.59 10.06
CA GLU A 191 -15.77 -6.53 10.24
C GLU A 191 -15.04 -7.50 9.31
N PHE A 192 -15.51 -8.74 9.20
CA PHE A 192 -14.99 -9.72 8.25
C PHE A 192 -15.06 -9.20 6.82
N SER A 193 -16.23 -8.67 6.41
CA SER A 193 -16.43 -8.19 5.05
C SER A 193 -15.51 -7.00 4.76
N LEU A 194 -15.37 -6.04 5.68
CA LEU A 194 -14.41 -4.94 5.52
C LEU A 194 -12.96 -5.44 5.43
N ALA A 195 -12.56 -6.40 6.27
CA ALA A 195 -11.22 -6.99 6.23
C ALA A 195 -10.94 -7.73 4.91
N LEU A 196 -11.95 -8.41 4.35
CA LEU A 196 -11.88 -9.06 3.05
C LEU A 196 -11.80 -8.03 1.91
N LEU A 197 -12.66 -7.01 1.94
CA LEU A 197 -12.78 -6.01 0.87
C LEU A 197 -11.51 -5.18 0.65
N GLN A 198 -10.65 -5.05 1.66
CA GLN A 198 -9.30 -4.45 1.53
C GLN A 198 -8.47 -5.11 0.41
N ASN A 199 -8.72 -6.39 0.11
CA ASN A 199 -8.01 -7.12 -0.94
C ASN A 199 -8.43 -6.74 -2.37
N TYR A 200 -9.49 -5.94 -2.53
CA TYR A 200 -10.05 -5.58 -3.84
C TYR A 200 -9.76 -4.13 -4.27
N LEU A 201 -8.95 -3.39 -3.49
CA LEU A 201 -8.35 -2.09 -3.88
C LEU A 201 -9.38 -1.09 -4.46
N GLY A 202 -10.53 -1.00 -3.79
CA GLY A 202 -11.62 -0.09 -4.16
C GLY A 202 -12.28 -0.39 -5.51
N SER A 203 -12.21 -1.63 -6.00
CA SER A 203 -12.94 -2.04 -7.21
C SER A 203 -14.44 -1.78 -7.06
N THR A 204 -15.08 -1.26 -8.11
CA THR A 204 -16.52 -0.95 -8.13
C THR A 204 -17.42 -2.18 -8.04
N SER A 205 -16.87 -3.37 -8.29
CA SER A 205 -17.55 -4.65 -8.06
C SER A 205 -17.90 -4.88 -6.58
N THR A 206 -17.25 -4.17 -5.66
CA THR A 206 -17.51 -4.25 -4.22
C THR A 206 -18.60 -3.28 -3.74
N ASP A 207 -19.05 -2.37 -4.59
CA ASP A 207 -19.97 -1.28 -4.23
C ASP A 207 -21.27 -1.78 -3.61
N GLY A 208 -21.83 -2.88 -4.12
CA GLY A 208 -23.05 -3.46 -3.57
C GLY A 208 -22.92 -3.83 -2.10
N VAL A 209 -21.78 -4.44 -1.73
CA VAL A 209 -21.47 -4.84 -0.34
C VAL A 209 -21.19 -3.61 0.53
N LEU A 210 -20.41 -2.66 0.02
CA LEU A 210 -20.08 -1.43 0.76
C LEU A 210 -21.32 -0.58 1.02
N LYS A 211 -22.24 -0.47 0.06
CA LYS A 211 -23.53 0.21 0.26
C LYS A 211 -24.38 -0.47 1.32
N GLU A 212 -24.36 -1.80 1.38
CA GLU A 212 -25.07 -2.54 2.43
C GLU A 212 -24.46 -2.26 3.82
N LEU A 213 -23.13 -2.24 3.93
CA LEU A 213 -22.42 -1.85 5.15
C LEU A 213 -22.79 -0.43 5.59
N VAL A 214 -22.78 0.54 4.68
CA VAL A 214 -23.18 1.92 4.96
C VAL A 214 -24.63 2.00 5.42
N SER A 215 -25.54 1.29 4.74
CA SER A 215 -26.96 1.31 5.09
C SER A 215 -27.22 0.80 6.50
N ARG A 216 -26.49 -0.23 6.94
CA ARG A 216 -26.71 -0.88 8.24
C ARG A 216 -25.94 -0.24 9.38
N PHE A 217 -24.74 0.28 9.10
CA PHE A 217 -23.79 0.71 10.13
C PHE A 217 -23.41 2.20 10.03
N SER A 218 -24.27 3.03 9.45
CA SER A 218 -24.01 4.47 9.22
C SER A 218 -23.61 5.28 10.45
N HIS A 219 -23.96 4.81 11.65
CA HIS A 219 -23.65 5.49 12.92
C HIS A 219 -22.35 4.97 13.58
N ASP A 220 -21.73 3.93 13.03
CA ASP A 220 -20.48 3.38 13.55
C ASP A 220 -19.29 4.00 12.80
N ALA A 221 -18.61 4.93 13.48
CA ALA A 221 -17.47 5.64 12.91
C ALA A 221 -16.36 4.70 12.42
N ARG A 222 -16.05 3.63 13.16
CA ARG A 222 -14.96 2.69 12.79
C ARG A 222 -15.30 1.93 11.52
N LYS A 223 -16.56 1.49 11.38
CA LYS A 223 -17.01 0.80 10.17
C LYS A 223 -17.05 1.76 8.98
N MET A 224 -17.48 3.00 9.18
CA MET A 224 -17.45 4.03 8.12
C MET A 224 -16.02 4.35 7.68
N ASP A 225 -15.06 4.43 8.60
CA ASP A 225 -13.64 4.60 8.26
C ASP A 225 -13.10 3.42 7.44
N GLY A 226 -13.52 2.18 7.78
CA GLY A 226 -13.21 1.00 6.98
C GLY A 226 -13.79 1.04 5.56
N VAL A 227 -15.02 1.55 5.39
CA VAL A 227 -15.64 1.75 4.08
C VAL A 227 -14.87 2.81 3.28
N ARG A 228 -14.56 3.98 3.88
CA ARG A 228 -13.75 5.04 3.24
C ARG A 228 -12.39 4.50 2.81
N SER A 229 -11.70 3.79 3.69
CA SER A 229 -10.41 3.17 3.40
C SER A 229 -10.51 2.21 2.20
N SER A 230 -11.57 1.40 2.14
CA SER A 230 -11.81 0.47 1.03
C SER A 230 -12.03 1.21 -0.30
N ILE A 231 -12.81 2.31 -0.31
CA ILE A 231 -13.07 3.11 -1.51
C ILE A 231 -11.82 3.88 -1.96
N ASN A 232 -11.11 4.48 -1.00
CA ASN A 232 -9.91 5.30 -1.25
C ASN A 232 -8.72 4.48 -1.71
N SER A 233 -8.72 3.16 -1.45
CA SER A 233 -7.65 2.27 -1.88
C SER A 233 -7.51 2.29 -3.40
N THR A 234 -6.29 2.59 -3.87
CA THR A 234 -5.92 2.62 -5.29
C THR A 234 -4.94 1.48 -5.59
N GLY A 235 -5.07 0.89 -6.77
CA GLY A 235 -4.07 -0.08 -7.25
C GLY A 235 -2.83 0.63 -7.77
N LEU A 236 -1.66 -0.02 -7.66
CA LEU A 236 -0.37 0.48 -8.18
C LEU A 236 -0.46 0.91 -9.66
N VAL A 237 -1.27 0.23 -10.46
CA VAL A 237 -1.46 0.54 -11.89
C VAL A 237 -2.18 1.87 -12.14
N SER A 238 -2.95 2.36 -11.17
CA SER A 238 -3.77 3.58 -11.32
C SER A 238 -3.05 4.86 -10.88
N VAL A 239 -1.80 4.77 -10.42
CA VAL A 239 -1.07 5.89 -9.77
C VAL A 239 0.16 6.32 -10.59
N TYR A 240 0.22 5.96 -11.88
CA TYR A 240 1.34 6.40 -12.74
C TYR A 240 1.23 7.90 -13.09
N GLY A 241 2.37 8.58 -13.10
CA GLY A 241 2.46 10.01 -13.44
C GLY A 241 2.56 10.92 -12.23
N GLU A 242 2.92 12.18 -12.48
CA GLU A 242 3.21 13.18 -11.43
C GLU A 242 2.02 13.45 -10.49
N PHE A 243 0.79 13.33 -11.02
CA PHE A 243 -0.47 13.50 -10.27
C PHE A 243 -1.29 12.20 -10.17
N GLY A 244 -0.66 11.04 -10.34
CA GLY A 244 -1.37 9.76 -10.49
C GLY A 244 -2.34 9.44 -9.36
N LEU A 245 -2.03 9.84 -8.12
CA LEU A 245 -2.91 9.60 -6.97
C LEU A 245 -4.16 10.49 -7.00
N ALA A 246 -4.00 11.78 -7.34
CA ALA A 246 -5.12 12.70 -7.51
C ALA A 246 -6.03 12.28 -8.67
N GLU A 247 -5.46 11.76 -9.76
CA GLU A 247 -6.22 11.22 -10.90
C GLU A 247 -6.96 9.93 -10.52
N ALA A 248 -6.33 9.04 -9.76
CA ALA A 248 -6.98 7.84 -9.26
C ALA A 248 -8.19 8.18 -8.36
N TRP A 249 -8.05 9.14 -7.45
CA TRP A 249 -9.17 9.60 -6.61
C TRP A 249 -10.25 10.34 -7.40
N GLN A 250 -9.90 11.04 -8.48
CA GLN A 250 -10.89 11.63 -9.39
C GLN A 250 -11.78 10.55 -10.02
N VAL A 251 -11.18 9.45 -10.48
CA VAL A 251 -11.95 8.30 -11.02
C VAL A 251 -12.84 7.68 -9.94
N LYS A 252 -12.35 7.54 -8.69
CA LYS A 252 -13.19 7.06 -7.58
C LYS A 252 -14.36 7.98 -7.31
N LYS A 253 -14.14 9.31 -7.27
CA LYS A 253 -15.18 10.31 -7.09
C LYS A 253 -16.28 10.18 -8.16
N GLU A 254 -15.89 10.04 -9.43
CA GLU A 254 -16.83 9.85 -10.54
C GLU A 254 -17.63 8.55 -10.40
N SER A 255 -16.99 7.47 -9.95
CA SER A 255 -17.70 6.21 -9.67
C SER A 255 -18.72 6.35 -8.53
N LEU A 256 -18.38 7.11 -7.49
CA LEU A 256 -19.23 7.33 -6.31
C LEU A 256 -20.46 8.19 -6.61
N ALA A 257 -20.45 8.98 -7.70
CA ALA A 257 -21.62 9.72 -8.14
C ALA A 257 -22.83 8.81 -8.39
N ARG A 258 -22.60 7.55 -8.80
CA ARG A 258 -23.66 6.52 -8.97
C ARG A 258 -24.34 6.11 -7.66
N TRP A 259 -23.75 6.44 -6.51
CA TRP A 259 -24.34 6.14 -5.20
C TRP A 259 -25.33 7.22 -4.75
N LEU A 260 -25.28 8.42 -5.33
CA LEU A 260 -26.22 9.50 -5.05
C LEU A 260 -27.66 9.18 -5.52
N THR A 261 -27.80 8.23 -6.45
CA THR A 261 -29.09 7.74 -6.94
C THR A 261 -29.60 6.53 -6.15
N ASP A 262 -28.92 6.08 -5.09
CA ASP A 262 -29.36 4.95 -4.26
C ASP A 262 -30.65 5.31 -3.50
N GLU A 263 -31.55 4.35 -3.33
CA GLU A 263 -32.82 4.57 -2.64
C GLU A 263 -32.59 4.87 -1.15
N ARG A 264 -31.54 4.31 -0.56
CA ARG A 264 -31.24 4.40 0.88
C ARG A 264 -30.60 5.74 1.22
N GLN A 265 -31.24 6.48 2.13
CA GLN A 265 -30.78 7.81 2.52
C GLN A 265 -29.38 7.82 3.16
N ALA A 266 -29.05 6.77 3.94
CA ALA A 266 -27.72 6.64 4.55
C ALA A 266 -26.60 6.53 3.50
N VAL A 267 -26.85 5.78 2.41
CA VAL A 267 -25.89 5.62 1.31
C VAL A 267 -25.69 6.93 0.56
N LYS A 268 -26.77 7.66 0.27
CA LYS A 268 -26.70 8.99 -0.36
C LYS A 268 -25.92 9.99 0.50
N ALA A 269 -26.21 10.06 1.80
CA ALA A 269 -25.53 10.95 2.72
C ALA A 269 -24.03 10.63 2.84
N PHE A 270 -23.68 9.35 2.92
CA PHE A 270 -22.29 8.91 2.91
C PHE A 270 -21.58 9.31 1.61
N ALA A 271 -22.20 9.05 0.45
CA ALA A 271 -21.63 9.37 -0.85
C ALA A 271 -21.39 10.87 -1.01
N ASP A 272 -22.35 11.71 -0.64
CA ASP A 272 -22.23 13.18 -0.70
C ASP A 272 -21.07 13.68 0.18
N GLN A 273 -21.00 13.21 1.43
CA GLN A 273 -19.91 13.56 2.34
C GLN A 273 -18.54 13.10 1.83
N HIS A 274 -18.46 11.88 1.29
CA HIS A 274 -17.20 11.29 0.85
C HIS A 274 -16.73 11.85 -0.50
N ILE A 275 -17.63 12.29 -1.38
CA ILE A 275 -17.29 13.08 -2.57
C ILE A 275 -16.60 14.38 -2.16
N ALA A 276 -17.15 15.11 -1.18
CA ALA A 276 -16.54 16.34 -0.68
C ALA A 276 -15.21 16.11 0.06
N GLU A 277 -15.01 14.91 0.63
CA GLU A 277 -13.73 14.48 1.18
C GLU A 277 -12.69 14.21 0.09
N LEU A 278 -13.06 13.44 -0.94
CA LEU A 278 -12.20 13.18 -2.10
C LEU A 278 -11.79 14.47 -2.80
N ASP A 279 -12.68 15.46 -2.92
CA ASP A 279 -12.33 16.78 -3.46
C ASP A 279 -11.21 17.48 -2.67
N ARG A 280 -11.30 17.44 -1.34
CA ARG A 280 -10.26 17.99 -0.46
C ARG A 280 -8.95 17.21 -0.62
N MET A 281 -9.01 15.88 -0.71
CA MET A 281 -7.84 15.02 -0.92
C MET A 281 -7.17 15.30 -2.27
N ILE A 282 -7.93 15.43 -3.36
CA ILE A 282 -7.43 15.73 -4.70
C ILE A 282 -6.72 17.09 -4.73
N VAL A 283 -7.31 18.13 -4.14
CA VAL A 283 -6.70 19.46 -4.07
C VAL A 283 -5.41 19.43 -3.23
N ALA A 284 -5.44 18.75 -2.09
CA ALA A 284 -4.28 18.61 -1.23
C ALA A 284 -3.12 17.89 -1.94
N GLU A 285 -3.42 16.80 -2.66
CA GLU A 285 -2.41 16.02 -3.38
C GLU A 285 -1.80 16.81 -4.55
N ARG A 286 -2.62 17.54 -5.32
CA ARG A 286 -2.09 18.40 -6.39
C ARG A 286 -1.16 19.48 -5.84
N ARG A 287 -1.56 20.12 -4.75
CA ARG A 287 -0.72 21.13 -4.08
C ARG A 287 0.57 20.52 -3.53
N ARG A 288 0.51 19.32 -2.95
CA ARG A 288 1.69 18.58 -2.46
C ARG A 288 2.71 18.37 -3.57
N VAL A 289 2.25 17.86 -4.72
CA VAL A 289 3.08 17.64 -5.92
C VAL A 289 3.69 18.94 -6.44
N GLU A 290 2.92 20.03 -6.49
CA GLU A 290 3.41 21.35 -6.92
C GLU A 290 4.50 21.90 -6.00
N VAL A 291 4.31 21.80 -4.67
CA VAL A 291 5.31 22.22 -3.68
C VAL A 291 6.59 21.39 -3.80
N GLU A 292 6.46 20.07 -3.98
CA GLU A 292 7.59 19.17 -4.19
C GLU A 292 8.37 19.54 -5.46
N ARG A 293 7.66 19.88 -6.55
CA ARG A 293 8.27 20.36 -7.80
C ARG A 293 9.04 21.66 -7.60
N GLU A 294 8.46 22.64 -6.93
CA GLU A 294 9.14 23.91 -6.64
C GLU A 294 10.40 23.71 -5.80
N LEU A 295 10.38 22.81 -4.82
CA LEU A 295 11.56 22.47 -4.02
C LEU A 295 12.65 21.81 -4.88
N ARG A 296 12.27 20.88 -5.76
CA ARG A 296 13.18 20.23 -6.72
C ARG A 296 13.79 21.20 -7.73
N GLU A 297 13.04 22.22 -8.17
CA GLU A 297 13.54 23.26 -9.07
C GLU A 297 14.53 24.18 -8.34
N ARG A 298 14.25 24.55 -7.08
CA ARG A 298 15.15 25.39 -6.27
C ARG A 298 16.46 24.70 -5.97
N SER A 299 16.45 23.42 -5.57
CA SER A 299 17.68 22.67 -5.29
C SER A 299 18.57 22.54 -6.54
N ARG A 300 17.98 22.22 -7.70
CA ARG A 300 18.72 22.17 -8.97
C ARG A 300 19.39 23.51 -9.33
N HIS A 301 18.72 24.63 -9.09
CA HIS A 301 19.30 25.94 -9.35
C HIS A 301 20.41 26.31 -8.35
N GLU A 302 20.33 25.85 -7.10
CA GLU A 302 21.40 26.00 -6.11
C GLU A 302 22.65 25.19 -6.49
N ASP A 303 22.49 23.98 -7.03
CA ASP A 303 23.59 23.14 -7.50
C ASP A 303 24.25 23.70 -8.78
N GLU A 304 23.46 24.19 -9.74
CA GLU A 304 23.96 24.81 -10.97
C GLU A 304 24.68 26.15 -10.72
N SER A 305 24.26 26.90 -9.69
CA SER A 305 24.92 28.15 -9.30
C SER A 305 26.17 27.95 -8.42
N GLY A 306 26.42 26.73 -7.95
CA GLY A 306 27.58 26.34 -7.15
C GLY A 306 28.88 26.06 -7.92
N HIS A 307 28.90 26.22 -9.25
CA HIS A 307 30.09 26.02 -10.10
C HIS A 307 30.52 27.30 -10.85
N ASP A 308 30.80 28.37 -10.11
CA ASP A 308 31.71 29.44 -10.56
C ASP A 308 32.78 29.73 -9.49
N HIS A 309 33.56 28.70 -9.14
CA HIS A 309 34.86 28.92 -8.52
C HIS A 309 35.92 28.94 -9.62
N GLY A 310 36.20 30.16 -10.08
CA GLY A 310 37.20 30.49 -11.07
C GLY A 310 38.49 29.69 -10.89
N TYR A 311 38.90 29.06 -11.98
CA TYR A 311 40.20 28.43 -12.15
C TYR A 311 41.30 29.50 -12.02
N ARG A 312 41.76 29.76 -10.78
CA ARG A 312 42.93 30.62 -10.54
C ARG A 312 44.18 29.77 -10.60
N ALA A 313 44.86 29.81 -11.73
CA ALA A 313 46.19 29.21 -11.88
C ALA A 313 47.13 29.77 -10.78
N LYS A 314 47.78 28.86 -10.04
CA LYS A 314 48.80 29.21 -9.05
C LYS A 314 50.12 29.55 -9.78
N PRO A 315 50.74 30.71 -9.56
CA PRO A 315 52.14 30.90 -9.92
C PRO A 315 53.04 30.22 -8.89
N PHE A 316 54.20 29.78 -9.36
CA PHE A 316 55.28 29.09 -8.63
C PHE A 316 55.71 29.81 -7.34
#